data_AF-A0A3S7KCS4-F1
#
_entry.id   AF-A0A3S7KCS4-F1
#
_cell.length_a   1.000
_cell.length_b   1.000
_cell.length_c   1.000
_cell.angle_alpha   90.00
_cell.angle_beta   90.00
_cell.angle_gamma   90.00
#
_symmetry.space_group_name_H-M   'P 1'
#
loop_
_entity.id
_entity.type
_entity.pdbx_description
1 polymer ?
#
loop_
_entity_poly.entity_id
_entity_poly.type
_entity_poly.pdbx_seq_one_letter_code
_entity_poly.pdbx_strand_id
1 'polypeptide(L)'
;MNRARLRLGRHSRIGHSYILTTVTHGRRRYFDDPTAAQAVMDALHRIDTEGLTHSHAYVVMPDHIHWLVELRAFSLDYIMQRFKSSSALQINRRLGRSGSFWQSSYHDHAIRSDESLFRHAMYVLGNPIRAGLTTQLGEYPHAWCRWNMDGTLQAVDHPESV
;
A
#
# COMPACT_ATOMS: atom_id res chain seq x y z
N MET A 1 -14.87 -18.77 19.47
CA MET A 1 -15.13 -18.81 18.00
C MET A 1 -13.81 -18.58 17.28
N ASN A 2 -13.25 -19.61 16.62
CA ASN A 2 -11.84 -19.67 16.23
C ASN A 2 -11.55 -18.88 14.93
N ARG A 3 -10.79 -17.77 15.03
CA ARG A 3 -10.42 -16.88 13.91
C ARG A 3 -9.68 -17.58 12.76
N ALA A 4 -9.11 -18.76 13.01
CA ALA A 4 -8.35 -19.54 12.03
C ALA A 4 -9.19 -19.99 10.81
N ARG A 5 -10.50 -20.13 10.96
CA ARG A 5 -11.36 -20.75 9.93
C ARG A 5 -11.83 -19.78 8.83
N LEU A 6 -11.62 -18.48 8.99
CA LEU A 6 -11.91 -17.45 7.97
C LEU A 6 -10.75 -17.23 6.98
N ARG A 7 -9.61 -17.90 7.18
CA ARG A 7 -8.42 -17.80 6.30
C ARG A 7 -8.25 -18.99 5.36
N LEU A 8 -9.07 -20.04 5.48
CA LEU A 8 -9.09 -21.14 4.52
C LEU A 8 -9.72 -20.65 3.20
N GLY A 9 -8.88 -20.38 2.19
CA GLY A 9 -9.33 -20.13 0.82
C GLY A 9 -8.67 -18.94 0.11
N ARG A 10 -7.98 -18.04 0.83
CA ARG A 10 -7.20 -16.97 0.21
C ARG A 10 -5.84 -17.49 -0.23
N HIS A 11 -5.81 -18.22 -1.35
CA HIS A 11 -4.56 -18.55 -2.01
C HIS A 11 -4.14 -17.39 -2.91
N SER A 12 -3.16 -16.62 -2.45
CA SER A 12 -2.47 -15.66 -3.31
C SER A 12 -1.75 -16.38 -4.43
N ARG A 13 -1.85 -15.85 -5.64
CA ARG A 13 -1.20 -16.32 -6.86
C ARG A 13 -0.19 -15.29 -7.35
N ILE A 14 1.02 -15.75 -7.64
CA ILE A 14 2.06 -14.96 -8.30
C ILE A 14 1.56 -14.58 -9.71
N GLY A 15 1.91 -13.38 -10.17
CA GLY A 15 1.48 -12.79 -11.45
C GLY A 15 0.08 -12.19 -11.43
N HIS A 16 -0.64 -12.28 -10.30
CA HIS A 16 -1.94 -11.61 -10.13
C HIS A 16 -1.76 -10.28 -9.40
N SER A 17 -2.64 -9.32 -9.71
CA SER A 17 -2.73 -8.04 -9.01
C SER A 17 -3.79 -8.04 -7.92
N TYR A 18 -3.54 -7.28 -6.86
CA TYR A 18 -4.41 -7.15 -5.69
C TYR A 18 -4.48 -5.69 -5.25
N ILE A 19 -5.62 -5.29 -4.68
CA ILE A 19 -5.71 -4.12 -3.81
C ILE A 19 -5.57 -4.58 -2.37
N LEU A 20 -4.52 -4.12 -1.71
CA LEU A 20 -4.24 -4.39 -0.30
C LEU A 20 -4.58 -3.16 0.54
N THR A 21 -5.12 -3.39 1.73
CA THR A 21 -5.41 -2.33 2.71
C THR A 21 -4.99 -2.79 4.09
N THR A 22 -4.13 -2.01 4.75
CA THR A 22 -3.75 -2.22 6.14
C THR A 22 -3.91 -0.93 6.92
N VAL A 23 -4.38 -1.06 8.16
CA VAL A 23 -4.79 0.06 9.02
C VAL A 23 -3.88 0.10 10.24
N THR A 24 -3.54 1.30 10.69
CA THR A 24 -2.78 1.53 11.92
C THR A 24 -3.53 1.00 13.15
N HIS A 25 -2.78 0.61 14.17
CA HIS A 25 -3.33 0.16 15.44
C HIS A 25 -4.17 1.28 16.08
N GLY A 26 -5.40 0.97 16.46
CA GLY A 26 -6.35 1.95 17.00
C GLY A 26 -6.79 3.02 16.01
N ARG A 27 -6.58 2.85 14.69
CA ARG A 27 -6.91 3.85 13.65
C ARG A 27 -6.29 5.22 13.90
N ARG A 28 -5.11 5.23 14.51
CA ARG A 28 -4.42 6.47 14.86
C ARG A 28 -3.84 7.11 13.60
N ARG A 29 -4.00 8.42 13.48
CA ARG A 29 -3.61 9.20 12.31
C ARG A 29 -2.11 9.49 12.26
N TYR A 30 -1.28 8.45 12.27
CA TYR A 30 0.18 8.60 12.30
C TYR A 30 0.76 9.23 11.05
N PHE A 31 0.04 9.16 9.93
CA PHE A 31 0.51 9.69 8.65
C PHE A 31 0.11 11.16 8.42
N ASP A 32 -0.45 11.83 9.44
CA ASP A 32 -0.44 13.29 9.49
C ASP A 32 1.00 13.82 9.68
N ASP A 33 1.91 12.99 10.20
CA ASP A 33 3.37 13.25 10.16
C ASP A 33 3.93 12.78 8.79
N PRO A 34 4.44 13.71 7.94
CA PRO A 34 4.93 13.37 6.62
C PRO A 34 6.15 12.44 6.66
N THR A 35 6.94 12.44 7.73
CA THR A 35 8.10 11.55 7.88
C THR A 35 7.69 10.10 8.13
N ALA A 36 6.54 9.89 8.78
CA ALA A 36 5.94 8.58 8.96
C ALA A 36 5.29 8.09 7.66
N ALA A 37 4.64 8.98 6.91
CA ALA A 37 4.11 8.67 5.58
C ALA A 37 5.24 8.29 4.61
N GLN A 38 6.33 9.05 4.60
CA GLN A 38 7.51 8.74 3.79
C GLN A 38 8.10 7.37 4.14
N ALA A 39 8.21 7.02 5.43
CA ALA A 39 8.71 5.69 5.84
C ALA A 39 7.90 4.53 5.24
N VAL A 40 6.59 4.73 5.04
CA VAL A 40 5.73 3.74 4.40
C VAL A 40 5.99 3.67 2.90
N MET A 41 6.10 4.82 2.23
CA MET A 41 6.42 4.86 0.80
C MET A 41 7.78 4.22 0.51
N ASP A 42 8.79 4.49 1.34
CA ASP A 42 10.12 3.86 1.27
C ASP A 42 10.03 2.34 1.44
N ALA A 43 9.17 1.87 2.35
CA ALA A 43 8.97 0.44 2.59
C ALA A 43 8.26 -0.26 1.42
N LEU A 44 7.29 0.39 0.77
CA LEU A 44 6.66 -0.11 -0.45
C LEU A 44 7.69 -0.23 -1.58
N HIS A 45 8.45 0.85 -1.80
CA HIS A 45 9.50 0.88 -2.82
C HIS A 45 10.57 -0.19 -2.59
N ARG A 46 10.99 -0.43 -1.34
CA ARG A 46 11.95 -1.48 -1.01
C ARG A 46 11.45 -2.88 -1.40
N ILE A 47 10.17 -3.17 -1.20
CA ILE A 47 9.61 -4.49 -1.56
C ILE A 47 9.60 -4.66 -3.07
N ASP A 48 9.33 -3.59 -3.82
CA ASP A 48 9.42 -3.60 -5.28
C ASP A 48 10.86 -3.80 -5.77
N THR A 49 11.85 -3.10 -5.20
CA THR A 49 13.26 -3.24 -5.61
C THR A 49 13.87 -4.58 -5.22
N GLU A 50 13.34 -5.24 -4.20
CA GLU A 50 13.66 -6.64 -3.86
C GLU A 50 13.00 -7.66 -4.84
N GLY A 51 12.21 -7.19 -5.81
CA GLY A 51 11.55 -8.03 -6.82
C GLY A 51 10.39 -8.86 -6.27
N LEU A 52 9.91 -8.55 -5.07
CA LEU A 52 8.85 -9.31 -4.41
C LEU A 52 7.46 -8.91 -4.91
N THR A 53 7.32 -7.66 -5.33
CA THR A 53 6.11 -7.08 -5.88
C THR A 53 6.41 -6.15 -7.05
N HIS A 54 5.36 -5.75 -7.76
CA HIS A 54 5.39 -4.63 -8.69
C HIS A 54 4.21 -3.71 -8.38
N SER A 55 4.47 -2.57 -7.74
CA SER A 55 3.43 -1.56 -7.47
C SER A 55 2.87 -0.97 -8.76
N HIS A 56 1.55 -0.79 -8.77
CA HIS A 56 0.87 -0.06 -9.83
C HIS A 56 0.36 1.30 -9.34
N ALA A 57 -0.17 1.36 -8.11
CA ALA A 57 -0.55 2.60 -7.46
C ALA A 57 -0.62 2.39 -5.95
N TYR A 58 -0.41 3.45 -5.19
CA TYR A 58 -0.68 3.44 -3.75
C TYR A 58 -1.14 4.81 -3.27
N VAL A 59 -1.77 4.81 -2.09
CA VAL A 59 -1.99 6.02 -1.31
C VAL A 59 -1.84 5.71 0.18
N VAL A 60 -1.11 6.57 0.88
CA VAL A 60 -0.98 6.57 2.32
C VAL A 60 -1.97 7.57 2.89
N MET A 61 -3.13 7.08 3.32
CA MET A 61 -4.17 7.86 4.01
C MET A 61 -3.71 8.14 5.46
N PRO A 62 -4.35 9.05 6.21
CA PRO A 62 -3.88 9.43 7.55
C PRO A 62 -3.67 8.30 8.56
N ASP A 63 -4.48 7.23 8.49
CA ASP A 63 -4.43 6.09 9.41
C ASP A 63 -4.33 4.71 8.71
N HIS A 64 -4.20 4.65 7.39
CA HIS A 64 -4.15 3.40 6.63
C HIS A 64 -3.54 3.60 5.24
N ILE A 65 -3.33 2.51 4.50
CA ILE A 65 -2.91 2.58 3.09
C ILE A 65 -3.85 1.81 2.19
N HIS A 66 -3.91 2.22 0.92
CA HIS A 66 -4.38 1.37 -0.17
C HIS A 66 -3.23 1.14 -1.16
N TRP A 67 -3.02 -0.11 -1.57
CA TRP A 67 -1.90 -0.49 -2.43
C TRP A 67 -2.39 -1.44 -3.53
N LEU A 68 -2.40 -0.97 -4.77
CA LEU A 68 -2.62 -1.79 -5.96
C LEU A 68 -1.28 -2.34 -6.44
N VAL A 69 -1.14 -3.65 -6.41
CA VAL A 69 0.15 -4.32 -6.56
C VAL A 69 0.03 -5.65 -7.27
N GLU A 70 0.98 -5.97 -8.15
CA GLU A 70 1.19 -7.32 -8.68
C GLU A 70 2.12 -8.11 -7.76
N LEU A 71 1.72 -9.32 -7.39
CA LEU A 71 2.53 -10.23 -6.60
C LEU A 71 3.57 -10.93 -7.48
N ARG A 72 4.86 -10.77 -7.18
CA ARG A 72 5.95 -11.36 -7.99
C ARG A 72 6.62 -12.55 -7.31
N ALA A 73 6.66 -12.59 -5.99
CA ALA A 73 7.21 -13.71 -5.22
C ALA A 73 6.50 -13.90 -3.88
N PHE A 74 6.57 -15.13 -3.35
CA PHE A 74 5.96 -15.54 -2.07
C PHE A 74 4.43 -15.33 -2.01
N SER A 75 3.84 -15.49 -0.82
CA SER A 75 2.43 -15.25 -0.58
C SER A 75 2.17 -13.80 -0.17
N LEU A 76 0.92 -13.32 -0.35
CA LEU A 76 0.51 -12.01 0.16
C LEU A 76 0.74 -11.86 1.66
N ASP A 77 0.53 -12.93 2.43
CA ASP A 77 0.78 -12.93 3.89
C ASP A 77 2.24 -12.64 4.21
N TYR A 78 3.17 -13.25 3.46
CA TYR A 78 4.61 -13.00 3.61
C TYR A 78 4.96 -11.56 3.26
N ILE A 79 4.46 -11.05 2.13
CA ILE A 79 4.67 -9.67 1.69
C ILE A 79 4.15 -8.67 2.73
N MET A 80 2.91 -8.85 3.18
CA MET A 80 2.30 -7.96 4.16
C MET A 80 2.98 -8.05 5.53
N GLN A 81 3.49 -9.22 5.93
CA GLN A 81 4.29 -9.34 7.15
C GLN A 81 5.61 -8.56 7.04
N ARG A 82 6.34 -8.71 5.92
CA ARG A 82 7.60 -8.00 5.65
C ARG A 82 7.40 -6.48 5.57
N PHE A 83 6.36 -6.05 4.86
CA PHE A 83 5.95 -4.65 4.77
C PHE A 83 5.65 -4.07 6.17
N LYS A 84 4.77 -4.73 6.92
CA LYS A 84 4.28 -4.21 8.21
C LYS A 84 5.38 -4.20 9.26
N SER A 85 6.24 -5.22 9.30
CA SER A 85 7.32 -5.29 10.30
C SER A 85 8.40 -4.24 10.02
N SER A 86 8.86 -4.12 8.78
CA SER A 86 9.93 -3.18 8.41
C SER A 86 9.48 -1.71 8.51
N SER A 87 8.26 -1.39 8.08
CA SER A 87 7.69 -0.04 8.24
C SER A 87 7.44 0.29 9.71
N ALA A 88 6.83 -0.61 10.49
CA ALA A 88 6.56 -0.39 11.91
C ALA A 88 7.85 -0.14 12.70
N LEU A 89 8.92 -0.91 12.43
CA LEU A 89 10.21 -0.72 13.09
C LEU A 89 10.79 0.66 12.83
N GLN A 90 10.81 1.09 11.56
CA GLN A 90 11.34 2.40 11.18
C GLN A 90 10.51 3.54 11.77
N ILE A 91 9.19 3.47 11.65
CA ILE A 91 8.29 4.53 12.13
C ILE A 91 8.31 4.62 13.65
N ASN A 92 8.27 3.48 14.36
CA ASN A 92 8.34 3.48 15.82
C ASN A 92 9.65 4.09 16.31
N ARG A 93 10.79 3.76 15.69
CA ARG A 93 12.08 4.40 16.03
C ARG A 93 12.05 5.90 15.80
N ARG A 94 11.54 6.36 14.65
CA ARG A 94 11.41 7.79 14.32
C ARG A 94 10.53 8.55 15.32
N LEU A 95 9.39 7.96 15.70
CA LEU A 95 8.44 8.58 16.61
C LEU A 95 8.77 8.38 18.10
N GLY A 96 9.88 7.72 18.45
CA GLY A 96 10.22 7.41 19.84
C GLY A 96 9.22 6.45 20.51
N ARG A 97 8.57 5.59 19.73
CA ARG A 97 7.51 4.68 20.16
C ARG A 97 7.96 3.23 20.20
N SER A 98 7.20 2.42 20.93
CA SER A 98 7.30 0.96 20.94
C SER A 98 5.90 0.32 20.83
N GLY A 99 5.86 -0.98 20.57
CA GLY A 99 4.62 -1.74 20.44
C GLY A 99 4.02 -1.76 19.03
N SER A 100 2.75 -2.18 18.94
CA SER A 100 2.08 -2.40 17.65
C SER A 100 1.80 -1.08 16.91
N PHE A 101 2.31 -0.98 15.69
CA PHE A 101 2.03 0.15 14.79
C PHE A 101 0.83 -0.14 13.88
N TRP A 102 0.75 -1.36 13.32
CA TRP A 102 -0.35 -1.81 12.47
C TRP A 102 -1.33 -2.70 13.25
N GLN A 103 -2.58 -2.78 12.77
CA GLN A 103 -3.48 -3.88 13.15
C GLN A 103 -2.90 -5.23 12.69
N SER A 104 -3.33 -6.34 13.28
CA SER A 104 -2.77 -7.66 12.93
C SER A 104 -3.18 -8.13 11.53
N SER A 105 -4.40 -7.85 11.10
CA SER A 105 -4.93 -8.21 9.77
C SER A 105 -4.65 -7.16 8.69
N TYR A 106 -4.89 -7.55 7.44
CA TYR A 106 -5.03 -6.68 6.28
C TYR A 106 -6.24 -7.18 5.45
N HIS A 107 -6.74 -6.33 4.56
CA HIS A 107 -7.75 -6.70 3.58
C HIS A 107 -7.09 -6.81 2.20
N ASP A 108 -7.51 -7.79 1.42
CA ASP A 108 -7.08 -8.01 0.04
C ASP A 108 -8.28 -8.19 -0.88
N HIS A 109 -8.15 -7.68 -2.10
CA HIS A 109 -9.09 -7.88 -3.20
C HIS A 109 -8.30 -8.23 -4.46
N ALA A 110 -8.47 -9.44 -4.98
CA ALA A 110 -7.82 -9.89 -6.20
C ALA A 110 -8.47 -9.25 -7.43
N ILE A 111 -7.65 -8.68 -8.30
CA ILE A 111 -8.08 -8.11 -9.59
C ILE A 111 -8.16 -9.23 -10.62
N ARG A 112 -9.27 -9.28 -11.34
CA ARG A 112 -9.47 -10.28 -12.40
C ARG A 112 -8.75 -9.87 -13.68
N SER A 113 -8.39 -10.85 -14.52
CA SER A 113 -7.61 -10.59 -15.74
C SER A 113 -8.34 -9.75 -16.79
N ASP A 114 -9.67 -9.73 -16.76
CA ASP A 114 -10.54 -8.93 -17.63
C ASP A 114 -10.82 -7.52 -17.09
N GLU A 115 -10.40 -7.23 -15.86
CA GLU A 115 -10.56 -5.93 -15.24
C GLU A 115 -9.43 -4.97 -15.61
N SER A 116 -9.76 -3.68 -15.72
CA SER A 116 -8.76 -2.66 -16.00
C SER A 116 -7.99 -2.29 -14.73
N LEU A 117 -6.67 -2.54 -14.73
CA LEU A 117 -5.77 -2.07 -13.68
C LEU A 117 -5.77 -0.54 -13.56
N PHE A 118 -5.87 0.17 -14.69
CA PHE A 118 -5.94 1.63 -14.70
C PHE A 118 -7.17 2.15 -13.94
N ARG A 119 -8.36 1.55 -14.17
CA ARG A 119 -9.58 1.93 -13.41
C ARG A 119 -9.40 1.71 -11.90
N HIS A 120 -8.79 0.60 -11.51
CA HIS A 120 -8.47 0.32 -10.10
C HIS A 120 -7.44 1.30 -9.53
N ALA A 121 -6.45 1.71 -10.32
CA ALA A 121 -5.48 2.73 -9.92
C ALA A 121 -6.17 4.08 -9.69
N MET A 122 -7.06 4.51 -10.59
CA MET A 122 -7.83 5.75 -10.41
C MET A 122 -8.75 5.68 -9.19
N TYR A 123 -9.34 4.51 -8.90
CA TYR A 123 -10.07 4.32 -7.66
C TYR A 123 -9.16 4.51 -6.43
N VAL A 124 -7.97 3.89 -6.43
CA VAL A 124 -6.97 4.03 -5.35
C VAL A 124 -6.59 5.50 -5.16
N LEU A 125 -6.22 6.21 -6.22
CA LEU A 125 -5.83 7.63 -6.17
C LEU A 125 -6.97 8.57 -5.79
N GLY A 126 -8.23 8.17 -6.02
CA GLY A 126 -9.38 8.97 -5.62
C GLY A 126 -9.73 8.86 -4.13
N ASN A 127 -9.10 7.96 -3.35
CA ASN A 127 -9.43 7.80 -1.92
C ASN A 127 -9.28 9.11 -1.13
N PRO A 128 -8.20 9.89 -1.30
CA PRO A 128 -8.07 11.21 -0.70
C PRO A 128 -9.25 12.14 -0.99
N ILE A 129 -9.73 12.17 -2.24
CA ILE A 129 -10.87 13.01 -2.64
C ILE A 129 -12.14 12.57 -1.91
N ARG A 130 -12.44 11.26 -1.92
CA ARG A 130 -13.61 10.71 -1.22
C ARG A 130 -13.57 10.93 0.30
N ALA A 131 -12.37 11.02 0.86
CA ALA A 131 -12.16 11.32 2.26
C ALA A 131 -12.12 12.83 2.57
N GLY A 132 -12.26 13.70 1.56
CA GLY A 132 -12.21 15.15 1.73
C GLY A 132 -10.81 15.72 2.05
N LEU A 133 -9.74 14.97 1.76
CA LEU A 133 -8.35 15.38 2.00
C LEU A 133 -7.79 16.28 0.89
N THR A 134 -8.40 16.24 -0.29
CA THR A 134 -8.03 17.03 -1.47
C THR A 134 -9.22 17.13 -2.41
N THR A 135 -9.18 18.05 -3.36
CA THR A 135 -10.23 18.25 -4.36
C THR A 135 -9.91 17.65 -5.72
N GLN A 136 -8.64 17.40 -6.03
CA GLN A 136 -8.20 16.93 -7.35
C GLN A 136 -7.25 15.75 -7.26
N LEU A 137 -7.27 14.91 -8.30
CA LEU A 137 -6.30 13.82 -8.42
C LEU A 137 -4.91 14.43 -8.63
N GLY A 138 -3.90 13.89 -7.93
CA GLY A 138 -2.50 14.36 -8.05
C GLY A 138 -2.10 15.45 -7.05
N GLU A 139 -3.05 16.07 -6.35
CA GLU A 139 -2.76 17.07 -5.31
C GLU A 139 -2.33 16.44 -3.96
N TYR A 140 -2.73 15.19 -3.71
CA TYR A 140 -2.41 14.53 -2.44
C TYR A 140 -0.95 14.03 -2.41
N PRO A 141 -0.10 14.50 -1.48
CA PRO A 141 1.35 14.30 -1.54
C PRO A 141 1.81 12.87 -1.23
N HIS A 142 0.93 12.03 -0.68
CA HIS A 142 1.26 10.66 -0.30
C HIS A 142 0.57 9.63 -1.18
N ALA A 143 0.36 9.97 -2.45
CA ALA A 143 -0.17 9.08 -3.47
C ALA A 143 0.81 8.97 -4.65
N TRP A 144 0.85 7.80 -5.28
CA TRP A 144 1.66 7.53 -6.47
C TRP A 144 0.94 6.56 -7.40
N CYS A 145 1.19 6.69 -8.69
CA CYS A 145 0.61 5.85 -9.74
C CYS A 145 1.58 5.71 -10.91
N ARG A 146 1.74 4.49 -11.43
CA ARG A 146 2.56 4.22 -12.60
C ARG A 146 2.00 4.80 -13.91
N TRP A 147 0.73 5.20 -13.91
CA TRP A 147 0.08 5.83 -15.06
C TRP A 147 -0.06 7.33 -14.79
N ASN A 148 0.19 8.11 -15.84
CA ASN A 148 -0.22 9.50 -15.96
C ASN A 148 -1.75 9.59 -15.94
N MET A 149 -2.25 10.78 -15.60
CA MET A 149 -3.69 11.05 -15.51
C MET A 149 -4.43 10.96 -16.85
N ASP A 150 -3.69 11.04 -17.96
CA ASP A 150 -4.20 10.81 -19.33
C ASP A 150 -4.23 9.31 -19.72
N GLY A 151 -3.80 8.42 -18.82
CA GLY A 151 -3.75 6.98 -19.04
C GLY A 151 -2.45 6.46 -19.66
N THR A 152 -1.50 7.33 -20.00
CA THR A 152 -0.17 6.91 -20.46
C THR A 152 0.67 6.37 -19.29
N LEU A 153 1.69 5.56 -19.55
CA LEU A 153 2.63 5.13 -18.49
C LEU A 153 3.56 6.28 -18.13
N GLN A 154 3.80 6.48 -16.83
CA GLN A 154 4.92 7.30 -16.39
C GLN A 154 6.22 6.63 -16.84
N ALA A 155 7.11 7.41 -17.47
CA ALA A 155 8.50 6.99 -17.61
C ALA A 155 9.00 6.68 -16.20
N VAL A 156 9.60 5.50 -16.01
CA VAL A 156 10.00 5.01 -14.70
C VAL A 156 11.21 5.81 -14.23
N ASP A 157 10.96 6.93 -13.56
CA ASP A 157 11.92 7.52 -12.64
C ASP A 157 11.42 7.21 -11.24
N HIS A 158 11.87 6.07 -10.71
CA HIS A 158 12.00 5.98 -9.27
C HIS A 158 12.98 7.09 -8.87
N PRO A 159 12.63 7.97 -7.90
CA PRO A 159 13.59 8.95 -7.45
C PRO A 159 14.80 8.19 -6.93
N GLU A 160 15.93 8.34 -7.62
CA GLU A 160 17.22 7.93 -7.12
C GLU A 160 17.34 8.55 -5.72
N SER A 161 17.39 7.69 -4.72
CA SER A 161 17.70 8.12 -3.36
C SER A 161 19.13 8.64 -3.41
N VAL A 162 19.27 9.96 -3.22
CA VAL A 162 20.55 10.61 -2.92
C VAL A 162 21.22 9.91 -1.73
#